data_AF-A0A396HHM5-F1
#
_entry.id   AF-A0A396HHM5-F1
#
_cell.length_a   1.000
_cell.length_b   1.000
_cell.length_c   1.000
_cell.angle_alpha   90.00
_cell.angle_beta   90.00
_cell.angle_gamma   90.00
#
_symmetry.space_group_name_H-M   'P 1'
#
loop_
_entity.id
_entity.type
_entity.pdbx_description
1 polymer ?
#
loop_
_entity_poly.entity_id
_entity_poly.type
_entity_poly.pdbx_seq_one_letter_code
_entity_poly.pdbx_strand_id
1 'polypeptide(L)'
;MILMTFKISVCVLAYSNDLVVGHTINDHDSIEIVICNPVTKSWSSLPTPESFQRNHSFADINLMLDCYLDDYKVFLLENSGVWSPTSYTCSVYHNKEGVWTTMKNSFSNMKFDMPVFHKGCLHFISNCASDFAKSSPFYKPYVMSYNLENENLNYA
;
A
#
# COMPACT_ATOMS: atom_id res chain seq x y z
N MET A 1 2.17 5.78 21.09
CA MET A 1 1.16 6.68 20.50
C MET A 1 1.81 8.04 20.30
N ILE A 2 2.27 8.34 19.09
CA ILE A 2 2.79 9.68 18.76
C ILE A 2 1.58 10.52 18.37
N LEU A 3 1.26 11.54 19.17
CA LEU A 3 0.22 12.49 18.82
C LEU A 3 0.84 13.49 17.83
N MET A 4 0.59 13.32 16.54
CA MET A 4 1.02 14.26 15.51
C MET A 4 -0.10 15.24 15.22
N THR A 5 0.08 16.51 15.56
CA THR A 5 -0.78 17.60 15.09
C THR A 5 -0.26 18.08 13.74
N PHE A 6 -0.94 17.68 12.67
CA PHE A 6 -0.70 18.21 11.34
C PHE A 6 -1.44 19.53 11.15
N LYS A 7 -0.81 20.51 10.48
CA LYS A 7 -1.47 21.78 10.09
C LYS A 7 -2.43 21.58 8.90
N ILE A 8 -2.29 20.44 8.22
CA ILE A 8 -3.07 19.98 7.06
C ILE A 8 -3.76 18.68 7.48
N SER A 9 -5.01 18.47 7.07
CA SER A 9 -5.71 17.22 7.34
C SER A 9 -5.12 16.09 6.49
N VAL A 10 -4.16 15.34 7.04
CA VAL A 10 -3.55 14.18 6.38
C VAL A 10 -4.18 12.90 6.93
N CYS A 11 -4.73 12.08 6.02
CA CYS A 11 -5.11 10.71 6.33
C CYS A 11 -3.87 9.81 6.23
N VAL A 12 -3.42 9.28 7.37
CA VAL A 12 -2.25 8.39 7.43
C VAL A 12 -2.61 7.04 6.82
N LEU A 13 -1.75 6.55 5.91
CA LEU A 13 -1.95 5.29 5.20
C LEU A 13 -0.90 4.24 5.58
N ALA A 14 0.37 4.64 5.72
CA ALA A 14 1.42 3.77 6.23
C ALA A 14 2.53 4.58 6.93
N TYR A 15 3.35 3.89 7.73
CA TYR A 15 4.49 4.47 8.43
C TYR A 15 5.66 3.47 8.44
N SER A 16 6.89 3.97 8.36
CA SER A 16 8.11 3.17 8.46
C SER A 16 9.30 4.09 8.74
N ASN A 17 10.22 3.66 9.63
CA ASN A 17 11.46 4.38 10.00
C ASN A 17 11.35 5.92 9.96
N ASP A 18 10.45 6.46 10.79
CA ASP A 18 10.19 7.89 10.98
C ASP A 18 9.57 8.64 9.78
N LEU A 19 9.23 7.94 8.71
CA LEU A 19 8.44 8.47 7.60
C LEU A 19 6.99 8.00 7.70
N VAL A 20 6.10 8.88 7.26
CA VAL A 20 4.66 8.67 7.19
C VAL A 20 4.23 8.95 5.76
N VAL A 21 3.52 8.02 5.15
CA VAL A 21 2.83 8.26 3.87
C VAL A 21 1.34 8.38 4.15
N GLY A 22 0.72 9.36 3.52
CA GLY A 22 -0.70 9.62 3.65
C GLY A 22 -1.25 10.24 2.38
N HIS A 23 -2.53 10.59 2.45
CA HIS A 23 -3.14 11.42 1.42
C HIS A 23 -3.74 12.69 2.04
N THR A 24 -3.77 13.74 1.23
CA THR A 24 -4.49 14.98 1.49
C THR A 24 -5.41 15.27 0.31
N ILE A 25 -6.42 16.09 0.56
CA ILE A 25 -7.24 16.70 -0.49
C ILE A 25 -6.64 18.06 -0.77
N ASN A 26 -6.33 18.36 -2.03
CA ASN A 26 -5.83 19.68 -2.42
C ASN A 26 -6.96 20.65 -2.75
N ASP A 27 -6.62 21.91 -3.05
CA ASP A 27 -7.58 23.00 -3.33
C ASP A 27 -8.49 22.73 -4.56
N HIS A 28 -8.20 21.69 -5.35
CA HIS A 28 -8.99 21.27 -6.51
C HIS A 28 -9.80 20.00 -6.25
N ASP A 29 -10.01 19.63 -4.99
CA ASP A 29 -10.66 18.38 -4.55
C ASP A 29 -9.99 17.11 -5.11
N SER A 30 -8.76 17.22 -5.61
CA SER A 30 -7.99 16.09 -6.11
C SER A 30 -7.10 15.53 -5.00
N ILE A 31 -6.98 14.21 -5.00
CA ILE A 31 -6.26 13.52 -3.93
C ILE A 31 -4.78 13.50 -4.26
N GLU A 32 -3.98 13.91 -3.29
CA GLU A 32 -2.54 14.01 -3.38
C GLU A 32 -1.91 13.07 -2.36
N ILE A 33 -0.97 12.23 -2.82
CA ILE A 33 -0.19 11.35 -1.95
C ILE A 33 0.99 12.17 -1.43
N VAL A 34 1.17 12.18 -0.12
CA VAL A 34 2.22 12.95 0.55
C VAL A 34 3.08 12.02 1.39
N ILE A 35 4.39 12.26 1.39
CA ILE A 35 5.31 11.69 2.36
C ILE A 35 5.74 12.78 3.34
N CYS A 36 5.73 12.45 4.62
CA CYS A 36 6.06 13.35 5.72
C CYS A 36 7.11 12.72 6.61
N ASN A 37 8.09 13.52 7.02
CA ASN A 37 8.95 13.23 8.15
C ASN A 37 8.46 14.08 9.35
N PRO A 38 7.82 13.47 10.35
CA PRO A 38 7.28 14.20 11.51
C PRO A 38 8.38 14.80 12.39
N VAL A 39 9.58 14.22 12.39
CA VAL A 39 10.73 14.69 13.19
C VAL A 39 11.26 16.01 12.63
N THR A 40 11.48 16.06 11.31
CA THR A 40 11.97 17.26 10.62
C THR A 40 10.86 18.24 10.25
N LYS A 41 9.59 17.81 10.36
CA LYS A 41 8.39 18.54 9.92
C LYS A 41 8.43 18.90 8.43
N SER A 42 9.11 18.08 7.62
CA SER A 42 9.13 18.23 6.18
C SER A 42 8.07 17.34 5.53
N TRP A 43 7.52 17.81 4.42
CA TRP A 43 6.60 17.07 3.58
C TRP A 43 6.98 17.26 2.12
N SER A 44 6.69 16.25 1.31
CA SER A 44 6.83 16.30 -0.13
C SER A 44 5.71 15.53 -0.79
N SER A 45 5.17 16.12 -1.84
CA SER A 45 4.19 15.48 -2.71
C SER A 45 4.85 14.38 -3.52
N LEU A 46 4.20 13.23 -3.60
CA LEU A 46 4.56 12.19 -4.54
C LEU A 46 3.77 12.39 -5.84
N PRO A 47 4.34 12.02 -7.00
CA PRO A 47 3.59 12.03 -8.24
C PRO A 47 2.33 11.18 -8.08
N THR A 48 1.18 11.70 -8.50
CA THR A 48 -0.06 10.94 -8.49
C THR A 48 0.03 9.82 -9.53
N PRO A 49 -0.15 8.54 -9.15
CA PRO A 49 -0.12 7.44 -10.10
C PRO A 49 -1.23 7.59 -11.15
N GLU A 50 -0.98 7.14 -12.39
CA GLU A 50 -1.93 7.32 -13.51
C GLU A 50 -3.32 6.71 -13.25
N SER A 51 -3.38 5.66 -12.43
CA SER A 51 -4.61 5.03 -11.97
C SER A 51 -5.51 5.99 -11.19
N PHE A 52 -4.97 6.92 -10.40
CA PHE A 52 -5.73 7.88 -9.60
C PHE A 52 -6.34 9.01 -10.42
N GLN A 53 -5.80 9.27 -11.62
CA GLN A 53 -6.33 10.30 -12.51
C GLN A 53 -7.72 9.94 -13.08
N ARG A 54 -8.19 8.70 -12.88
CA ARG A 54 -9.40 8.13 -13.50
C ARG A 54 -10.63 8.01 -12.57
N ASN A 55 -10.76 8.82 -11.51
CA ASN A 55 -11.91 8.84 -10.59
C ASN A 55 -12.08 7.58 -9.73
N HIS A 56 -11.00 7.07 -9.13
CA HIS A 56 -11.09 5.95 -8.18
C HIS A 56 -11.35 6.44 -6.75
N SER A 57 -12.22 5.71 -6.04
CA SER A 57 -12.37 5.82 -4.58
C SER A 57 -11.12 5.25 -3.90
N PHE A 58 -10.57 5.96 -2.91
CA PHE A 58 -9.45 5.47 -2.10
C PHE A 58 -9.78 4.23 -1.25
N ALA A 59 -11.06 3.82 -1.21
CA ALA A 59 -11.50 2.66 -0.43
C ALA A 59 -10.81 1.35 -0.87
N ASP A 60 -10.32 1.27 -2.12
CA ASP A 60 -9.70 0.07 -2.69
C ASP A 60 -8.18 0.14 -2.76
N ILE A 61 -7.57 1.09 -2.04
CA ILE A 61 -6.17 1.47 -2.19
C ILE A 61 -5.40 1.12 -0.93
N ASN A 62 -4.35 0.32 -1.10
CA ASN A 62 -3.43 -0.03 -0.04
C ASN A 62 -2.05 0.53 -0.37
N LEU A 63 -1.58 1.45 0.46
CA LEU A 63 -0.23 2.00 0.36
C LEU A 63 0.65 1.41 1.44
N MET A 64 1.90 1.15 1.10
CA MET A 64 2.93 0.66 2.02
C MET A 64 4.19 1.47 1.84
N LEU A 65 4.96 1.54 2.91
CA LEU A 65 6.18 2.32 2.95
C LEU A 65 7.33 1.43 3.43
N ASP A 66 8.34 1.29 2.58
CA ASP A 66 9.63 0.72 2.93
C ASP A 66 10.67 1.84 3.01
N CYS A 67 11.44 1.85 4.08
CA CYS A 67 12.42 2.89 4.36
C CYS A 67 13.73 2.24 4.78
N TYR A 68 14.81 2.55 4.07
CA TYR A 68 16.13 2.07 4.39
C TYR A 68 17.14 3.21 4.25
N LEU A 69 17.64 3.71 5.38
CA LEU A 69 18.57 4.85 5.43
C LEU A 69 17.98 6.11 4.77
N ASP A 70 18.58 6.57 3.67
CA ASP A 70 18.17 7.73 2.86
C ASP A 70 17.24 7.36 1.70
N ASP A 71 16.87 6.08 1.63
CA ASP A 71 16.08 5.48 0.57
C ASP A 71 14.67 5.16 1.06
N TYR A 72 13.68 5.38 0.21
CA TYR A 72 12.34 4.88 0.47
C TYR A 72 11.65 4.44 -0.81
N LYS A 73 10.82 3.41 -0.65
CA LYS A 73 9.93 2.89 -1.66
C LYS A 73 8.50 2.97 -1.16
N VAL A 74 7.61 3.41 -2.04
CA VAL A 74 6.17 3.39 -1.77
C VAL A 74 5.55 2.34 -2.67
N PHE A 75 4.88 1.36 -2.07
CA PHE A 75 4.16 0.33 -2.80
C PHE A 75 2.69 0.69 -2.80
N LEU A 76 2.10 0.70 -3.98
CA LEU A 76 0.70 0.93 -4.23
C LEU A 76 0.08 -0.38 -4.71
N LEU A 77 -0.87 -0.92 -3.96
CA LEU A 77 -1.65 -2.07 -4.37
C LEU A 77 -3.08 -1.62 -4.63
N GLU A 78 -3.52 -1.90 -5.85
CA GLU A 78 -4.83 -1.48 -6.36
C GLU A 78 -5.64 -2.71 -6.68
N ASN A 79 -6.85 -2.78 -6.15
CA ASN A 79 -7.79 -3.83 -6.50
C ASN A 79 -8.52 -3.46 -7.79
N SER A 80 -8.52 -4.37 -8.76
CA SER A 80 -9.32 -4.26 -9.98
C SER A 80 -10.84 -4.36 -9.75
N GLY A 81 -11.28 -4.69 -8.53
CA GLY A 81 -12.69 -4.87 -8.16
C GLY A 81 -13.31 -6.17 -8.70
N VAL A 82 -12.60 -6.88 -9.58
CA VAL A 82 -13.02 -8.16 -10.15
C VAL A 82 -12.28 -9.28 -9.44
N TRP A 83 -13.03 -10.26 -8.93
CA TRP A 83 -12.47 -11.48 -8.38
C TRP A 83 -11.74 -12.24 -9.50
N SER A 84 -10.41 -12.13 -9.53
CA SER A 84 -9.58 -12.78 -10.54
C SER A 84 -8.19 -13.13 -9.99
N PRO A 85 -7.47 -14.09 -10.61
CA PRO A 85 -6.08 -14.40 -10.27
C PRO A 85 -5.13 -13.20 -10.44
N THR A 86 -5.54 -12.16 -11.19
CA THR A 86 -4.79 -10.92 -11.40
C THR A 86 -5.48 -9.74 -10.72
N SER A 87 -6.18 -10.00 -9.62
CA SER A 87 -7.06 -9.04 -8.95
C SER A 87 -6.36 -7.77 -8.51
N TYR A 88 -5.04 -7.81 -8.29
CA TYR A 88 -4.27 -6.65 -7.86
C TYR A 88 -3.11 -6.32 -8.78
N THR A 89 -3.01 -5.03 -9.11
CA THR A 89 -1.80 -4.42 -9.67
C THR A 89 -0.96 -3.85 -8.53
N CYS A 90 0.36 -4.04 -8.63
CA CYS A 90 1.32 -3.47 -7.69
C CYS A 90 2.20 -2.47 -8.45
N SER A 91 2.21 -1.22 -8.01
CA SER A 91 3.11 -0.20 -8.52
C SER A 91 4.05 0.27 -7.42
N VAL A 92 5.29 0.55 -7.78
CA VAL A 92 6.34 0.94 -6.84
C VAL A 92 6.89 2.29 -7.27
N TYR A 93 6.92 3.22 -6.32
CA TYR A 93 7.65 4.48 -6.44
C TYR A 93 8.96 4.36 -5.69
N HIS A 94 10.07 4.73 -6.35
CA HIS A 94 11.38 4.81 -5.72
C HIS A 94 11.79 6.28 -5.62
N ASN A 95 12.13 6.76 -4.42
CA ASN A 95 12.44 8.18 -4.20
C ASN A 95 13.57 8.72 -5.09
N LYS A 96 14.62 7.92 -5.33
CA LYS A 96 15.77 8.27 -6.17
C LYS A 96 15.43 8.32 -7.66
N GLU A 97 14.46 7.52 -8.12
CA GLU A 97 14.03 7.51 -9.53
C GLU A 97 12.93 8.54 -9.80
N GLY A 98 12.11 8.85 -8.79
CA GLY A 98 11.05 9.84 -8.90
C GLY A 98 9.86 9.43 -9.78
N VAL A 99 9.77 8.15 -10.15
CA VAL A 99 8.73 7.62 -11.05
C VAL A 99 8.07 6.35 -10.47
N TRP A 100 6.84 6.09 -10.90
CA TRP A 100 6.12 4.86 -10.58
C TRP A 100 6.42 3.78 -11.63
N THR A 101 6.69 2.57 -11.17
CA THR A 101 6.90 1.39 -12.01
C THR A 101 5.96 0.27 -11.59
N THR A 102 5.18 -0.26 -12.52
CA THR A 102 4.29 -1.41 -12.26
C THR A 102 5.09 -2.71 -12.23
N MET A 103 4.93 -3.50 -11.18
CA MET A 103 5.51 -4.82 -11.06
C MET A 103 4.83 -5.80 -12.02
N LYS A 104 5.62 -6.72 -12.60
CA LYS A 104 5.12 -7.71 -13.57
C LYS A 104 4.18 -8.73 -12.96
N ASN A 105 4.36 -9.03 -11.67
CA ASN A 105 3.55 -10.03 -10.99
C ASN A 105 2.29 -9.38 -10.41
N SER A 106 1.16 -10.02 -10.70
CA SER A 106 -0.13 -9.68 -10.13
C SER A 106 -0.42 -10.59 -8.95
N PHE A 107 -1.12 -10.05 -7.95
CA PHE A 107 -1.48 -10.81 -6.76
C PHE A 107 -2.90 -11.39 -6.91
N SER A 108 -3.04 -12.69 -6.60
CA SER A 108 -4.34 -13.38 -6.61
C SER A 108 -4.98 -13.36 -5.22
N ASN A 109 -6.28 -13.04 -5.15
CA ASN A 109 -7.17 -13.32 -4.02
C ASN A 109 -6.61 -12.94 -2.64
N MET A 110 -6.19 -11.69 -2.50
CA MET A 110 -5.74 -11.11 -1.24
C MET A 110 -6.83 -10.21 -0.66
N LYS A 111 -7.04 -10.23 0.65
CA LYS A 111 -7.81 -9.18 1.32
C LYS A 111 -6.81 -8.34 2.10
N PHE A 112 -6.39 -7.23 1.48
CA PHE A 112 -5.58 -6.23 2.17
C PHE A 112 -6.44 -5.46 3.17
N ASP A 113 -6.70 -6.09 4.32
CA ASP A 113 -7.20 -5.40 5.50
C ASP A 113 -5.96 -5.12 6.34
N MET A 114 -5.40 -3.92 6.18
CA MET A 114 -4.17 -3.45 6.85
C MET A 114 -2.92 -4.31 6.61
N PRO A 115 -2.34 -4.29 5.39
CA PRO A 115 -1.06 -4.94 5.18
C PRO A 115 0.07 -4.28 5.97
N VAL A 116 1.07 -5.09 6.32
CA VAL A 116 2.27 -4.65 7.03
C VAL A 116 3.49 -5.01 6.20
N PHE A 117 4.34 -4.03 5.93
CA PHE A 117 5.65 -4.28 5.33
C PHE A 117 6.69 -4.46 6.45
N HIS A 118 7.34 -5.61 6.50
CA HIS A 118 8.35 -5.92 7.51
C HIS A 118 9.43 -6.87 6.97
N LYS A 119 10.70 -6.47 7.12
CA LYS A 119 11.88 -7.24 6.69
C LYS A 119 11.82 -7.68 5.22
N GLY A 120 11.55 -6.74 4.31
CA GLY A 120 11.47 -7.03 2.87
C GLY A 120 10.24 -7.85 2.45
N CYS A 121 9.36 -8.19 3.39
CA CYS A 121 8.18 -9.00 3.14
C CYS A 121 6.91 -8.20 3.39
N LEU A 122 5.97 -8.34 2.47
CA LEU A 122 4.60 -7.88 2.59
C LEU A 122 3.78 -8.94 3.33
N HIS A 123 3.29 -8.59 4.52
CA HIS A 123 2.42 -9.42 5.34
C HIS A 123 0.97 -8.96 5.23
N PHE A 124 0.05 -9.87 4.94
CA PHE A 124 -1.38 -9.56 4.79
C PHE A 124 -2.24 -10.77 5.15
N ILE A 125 -3.52 -10.52 5.44
CA ILE A 125 -4.48 -11.59 5.68
C ILE A 125 -5.03 -12.06 4.34
N SER A 126 -4.92 -13.35 4.07
CA SER A 126 -5.53 -13.99 2.91
C SER A 126 -6.59 -14.99 3.34
N ASN A 127 -7.61 -15.15 2.51
CA ASN A 127 -8.62 -16.19 2.62
C ASN A 127 -8.47 -17.25 1.51
N CYS A 128 -7.31 -17.32 0.84
CA CYS A 128 -7.12 -18.03 -0.41
C CYS A 128 -7.06 -19.57 -0.25
N ALA A 129 -8.09 -20.16 0.36
CA ALA A 129 -8.67 -21.36 -0.19
C ALA A 129 -9.87 -20.89 -1.01
N SER A 130 -9.82 -21.02 -2.33
CA SER A 130 -10.87 -20.64 -3.29
C SER A 130 -12.26 -21.22 -2.98
N ASP A 131 -12.33 -22.15 -2.03
CA ASP A 131 -13.43 -23.09 -1.90
C ASP A 131 -14.46 -22.67 -0.85
N PHE A 132 -14.16 -21.66 -0.02
CA PHE A 132 -15.02 -21.29 1.10
C PHE A 132 -15.38 -19.79 1.11
N ALA A 133 -16.66 -19.51 0.88
CA ALA A 133 -17.24 -18.19 1.11
C ALA A 133 -17.06 -17.75 2.57
N LYS A 134 -17.04 -16.44 2.85
CA LYS A 134 -16.91 -15.89 4.20
C LYS A 134 -17.98 -16.41 5.19
N SER A 135 -19.14 -16.79 4.67
CA SER A 135 -20.24 -17.40 5.44
C SER A 135 -20.02 -18.90 5.76
N SER A 136 -19.00 -19.53 5.19
CA SER A 136 -18.70 -20.94 5.40
C SER A 136 -18.15 -21.17 6.81
N PRO A 137 -18.58 -22.25 7.50
CA PRO A 137 -17.95 -22.66 8.77
C PRO A 137 -16.49 -23.13 8.59
N PHE A 138 -16.05 -23.34 7.35
CA PHE A 138 -14.68 -23.71 6.99
C PHE A 138 -13.83 -22.52 6.54
N TYR A 139 -14.37 -21.30 6.59
CA TYR A 139 -13.62 -20.08 6.31
C TYR A 139 -12.49 -19.90 7.34
N LYS A 140 -11.25 -19.94 6.87
CA LYS A 140 -10.05 -19.78 7.71
C LYS A 140 -9.12 -18.74 7.10
N PRO A 141 -9.13 -17.49 7.60
CA PRO A 141 -8.14 -16.51 7.21
C PRO A 141 -6.76 -16.92 7.75
N TYR A 142 -5.70 -16.65 7.00
CA TYR A 142 -4.33 -16.89 7.40
C TYR A 142 -3.43 -15.72 7.02
N VAL A 143 -2.31 -15.56 7.73
CA VAL A 143 -1.31 -14.54 7.42
C VAL A 143 -0.42 -15.09 6.31
N MET A 144 -0.23 -14.28 5.27
CA MET A 144 0.66 -14.57 4.15
C MET A 144 1.80 -13.59 4.13
N SER A 145 2.98 -14.07 3.75
CA SER A 145 4.19 -13.26 3.58
C SER A 145 4.67 -13.35 2.14
N TYR A 146 4.68 -12.24 1.43
CA TYR A 146 5.23 -12.14 0.08
C TYR A 146 6.56 -11.40 0.10
N ASN A 147 7.62 -12.05 -0.39
CA ASN A 147 8.91 -11.40 -0.53
C ASN A 147 8.93 -10.61 -1.85
N LEU A 148 9.02 -9.28 -1.75
CA LEU A 148 8.99 -8.39 -2.91
C LEU A 148 10.29 -8.40 -3.73
N GLU A 149 11.42 -8.84 -3.15
CA GLU A 149 12.73 -8.89 -3.83
C GLU A 149 12.91 -10.16 -4.68
N ASN A 150 12.41 -11.29 -4.19
CA ASN A 150 12.56 -12.60 -4.82
C ASN A 150 11.27 -13.09 -5.50
N GLU A 151 10.20 -12.29 -5.43
CA GLU A 151 8.86 -12.62 -5.97
C GLU A 151 8.28 -13.96 -5.45
N ASN A 152 8.72 -14.40 -4.27
CA ASN A 152 8.35 -15.68 -3.70
C ASN A 152 7.27 -15.54 -2.62
N LEU A 153 6.23 -16.38 -2.72
CA LEU A 153 5.17 -16.55 -1.71
C LEU A 153 5.62 -17.55 -0.65
N ASN A 154 5.59 -17.15 0.63
CA ASN A 154 5.79 -18.04 1.75
C ASN A 154 4.55 -18.06 2.65
N TYR A 155 4.19 -19.25 3.13
CA TYR A 155 3.19 -19.42 4.17
C TYR A 155 3.88 -19.26 5.53
N ALA A 156 3.29 -18.44 6.41
CA ALA A 156 3.74 -18.26 7.79
C ALA A 156 3.03 -19.24 8.74
#